data_AF-A0A535AHZ3-F1
#
_entry.id   AF-A0A535AHZ3-F1
#
_cell.length_a   1.000
_cell.length_b   1.000
_cell.length_c   1.000
_cell.angle_alpha   90.00
_cell.angle_beta   90.00
_cell.angle_gamma   90.00
#
_symmetry.space_group_name_H-M   'P 1'
#
loop_
_entity.id
_entity.type
_entity.pdbx_description
1 polymer ?
#
loop_
_entity_poly.entity_id
_entity_poly.type
_entity_poly.pdbx_seq_one_letter_code
_entity_poly.pdbx_strand_id
1 'polypeptide(L)'
;MGFVYLLTLLAALHLTTSAQAASPSRQCRKACRDQIAACVGAGGHPRACRRSVLGPCKREGVAACREKALAPALAGDCSSPTVLPAQGGTISGTTSGTSALAGSCGSSGTAPEHVFQWTPTVSGTAIIQTCGAGTTFDTVLYLRSGSCASGPEVAAGCNDDACLNATGLNRASRLTPTVTVGQTYFIVVDGYGGSQGTFSLTVTPP
;
A
#
# COMPACT_ATOMS: atom_id res chain seq x y z
N MET A 1 48.10 10.03 -54.42
CA MET A 1 48.46 11.25 -53.66
C MET A 1 47.17 11.95 -53.23
N GLY A 2 46.93 12.13 -51.93
CA GLY A 2 45.83 12.94 -51.36
C GLY A 2 44.68 12.12 -50.77
N PHE A 3 44.80 11.57 -49.56
CA PHE A 3 44.28 12.14 -48.30
C PHE A 3 42.79 12.53 -48.33
N VAL A 4 41.91 11.62 -47.88
CA VAL A 4 40.60 11.99 -47.32
C VAL A 4 40.39 11.16 -46.04
N TYR A 5 41.09 11.59 -44.99
CA TYR A 5 40.65 11.39 -43.61
C TYR A 5 39.65 12.51 -43.31
N LEU A 6 38.39 12.20 -43.00
CA LEU A 6 37.67 13.01 -42.02
C LEU A 6 36.54 12.20 -41.38
N LEU A 7 36.77 11.93 -40.09
CA LEU A 7 35.85 11.31 -39.14
C LEU A 7 34.47 11.99 -39.17
N THR A 8 33.42 11.19 -39.27
CA THR A 8 32.05 11.58 -38.95
C THR A 8 31.91 11.73 -37.43
N LEU A 9 31.91 12.96 -36.93
CA LEU A 9 31.63 13.29 -35.53
C LEU A 9 30.82 14.59 -35.45
N LEU A 10 29.71 14.53 -34.70
CA LEU A 10 28.88 15.62 -34.18
C LEU A 10 28.01 16.39 -35.21
N ALA A 11 26.74 16.72 -34.98
CA ALA A 11 25.93 16.70 -33.76
C ALA A 11 24.44 16.60 -34.14
N ALA A 12 23.71 15.69 -33.50
CA ALA A 12 22.25 15.76 -33.46
C ALA A 12 21.86 16.87 -32.48
N LEU A 13 21.73 18.11 -32.99
CA LEU A 13 21.05 19.18 -32.26
C LEU A 13 19.56 18.80 -32.14
N HIS A 14 19.17 18.19 -31.03
CA HIS A 14 17.78 18.23 -30.60
C HIS A 14 17.48 19.63 -30.07
N LEU A 15 16.84 20.43 -30.91
CA LEU A 15 16.17 21.68 -30.52
C LEU A 15 15.02 21.32 -29.57
N THR A 16 15.32 21.26 -28.27
CA THR A 16 14.29 21.19 -27.23
C THR A 16 13.64 22.57 -27.11
N THR A 17 12.38 22.64 -27.50
CA THR A 17 11.56 23.85 -27.44
C THR A 17 11.48 24.39 -26.02
N SER A 18 11.65 25.69 -25.90
CA SER A 18 11.70 26.54 -24.71
C SER A 18 10.39 26.54 -23.91
N ALA A 19 10.09 25.44 -23.21
CA ALA A 19 8.95 25.35 -22.28
C ALA A 19 9.37 25.36 -20.79
N GLN A 20 10.67 25.35 -20.49
CA GLN A 20 11.18 25.21 -19.11
C GLN A 20 11.82 26.50 -18.58
N ALA A 21 11.02 27.49 -18.20
CA ALA A 21 11.47 28.58 -17.32
C ALA A 21 10.56 28.78 -16.09
N ALA A 22 9.75 27.77 -15.74
CA ALA A 22 9.19 27.73 -14.40
C ALA A 22 10.31 27.27 -13.43
N SER A 23 10.65 28.08 -12.42
CA SER A 23 11.55 27.66 -11.33
C SER A 23 11.17 26.24 -10.84
N PRO A 24 12.13 25.36 -10.50
CA PRO A 24 11.85 24.03 -9.95
C PRO A 24 10.83 24.07 -8.79
N SER A 25 10.86 25.15 -8.00
CA SER A 25 9.90 25.38 -6.92
C SER A 25 8.46 25.68 -7.37
N ARG A 26 8.26 26.23 -8.57
CA ARG A 26 6.93 26.43 -9.17
C ARG A 26 6.43 25.15 -9.84
N GLN A 27 7.32 24.41 -10.51
CA GLN A 27 6.99 23.10 -11.09
C GLN A 27 6.53 22.11 -10.02
N CYS A 28 7.29 21.99 -8.92
CA CYS A 28 6.92 21.13 -7.79
C CYS A 28 5.60 21.54 -7.14
N ARG A 29 5.33 22.84 -6.98
CA ARG A 29 4.05 23.30 -6.42
C ARG A 29 2.85 22.91 -7.27
N LYS A 30 3.00 22.94 -8.60
CA LYS A 30 1.96 22.55 -9.53
C LYS A 30 1.78 21.02 -9.54
N ALA A 31 2.89 20.27 -9.60
CA ALA A 31 2.88 18.82 -9.68
C ALA A 31 2.41 18.13 -8.40
N CYS A 32 2.76 18.66 -7.21
CA CYS A 32 2.42 18.08 -5.92
C CYS A 32 1.13 18.67 -5.29
N ARG A 33 0.30 19.40 -6.06
CA ARG A 33 -0.86 20.14 -5.51
C ARG A 33 -1.84 19.23 -4.79
N ASP A 34 -2.16 18.09 -5.39
CA ASP A 34 -3.16 17.16 -4.88
C ASP A 34 -2.66 16.42 -3.64
N GLN A 35 -1.36 16.11 -3.56
CA GLN A 35 -0.73 15.54 -2.37
C GLN A 35 -0.75 16.50 -1.18
N ILE A 36 -0.52 17.80 -1.42
CA ILE A 36 -0.63 18.82 -0.37
C ILE A 36 -2.07 18.93 0.12
N ALA A 37 -3.04 18.91 -0.80
CA ALA A 37 -4.46 18.95 -0.46
C ALA A 37 -4.89 17.71 0.33
N ALA A 38 -4.44 16.52 -0.07
CA ALA A 38 -4.69 15.26 0.64
C ALA A 38 -4.12 15.27 2.07
N CYS A 39 -2.89 15.74 2.25
CA CYS A 39 -2.28 15.90 3.59
C CYS A 39 -3.08 16.85 4.49
N VAL A 40 -3.58 17.96 3.94
CA VAL A 40 -4.42 18.91 4.68
C VAL A 40 -5.79 18.32 4.98
N GLY A 41 -6.39 17.61 4.03
CA GLY A 41 -7.66 16.89 4.22
C GLY A 41 -7.58 15.81 5.30
N ALA A 42 -6.40 15.22 5.50
CA ALA A 42 -6.09 14.29 6.59
C ALA A 42 -5.79 14.99 7.94
N GLY A 43 -6.05 16.30 8.08
CA GLY A 43 -5.86 17.05 9.32
C GLY A 43 -4.46 17.66 9.51
N GLY A 44 -3.56 17.54 8.54
CA GLY A 44 -2.21 18.11 8.61
C GLY A 44 -2.18 19.64 8.49
N HIS A 45 -1.29 20.29 9.24
CA HIS A 45 -1.15 21.75 9.17
C HIS A 45 -0.62 22.20 7.78
N PRO A 46 -1.27 23.15 7.07
CA PRO A 46 -0.95 23.48 5.68
C PRO A 46 0.51 23.81 5.38
N ARG A 47 1.18 24.51 6.31
CA ARG A 47 2.62 24.85 6.18
C ARG A 47 3.53 23.63 6.32
N ALA A 48 3.17 22.68 7.18
CA ALA A 48 3.92 21.45 7.41
C ALA A 48 3.76 20.49 6.22
N CYS A 49 2.52 20.28 5.75
CA CYS A 49 2.21 19.50 4.56
C CYS A 49 2.99 19.98 3.34
N ARG A 50 2.98 21.29 3.09
CA ARG A 50 3.69 21.89 1.96
C ARG A 50 5.21 21.70 2.05
N ARG A 51 5.80 21.75 3.26
CA ARG A 51 7.24 21.53 3.45
C ARG A 51 7.59 20.06 3.21
N SER A 52 6.82 19.15 3.79
CA SER A 52 7.01 17.71 3.69
C SER A 52 6.93 17.23 2.23
N VAL A 53 5.92 17.68 1.49
CA VAL A 53 5.67 17.25 0.11
C VAL A 53 6.64 17.89 -0.90
N LEU A 54 6.96 19.18 -0.75
CA LEU A 54 7.84 19.86 -1.71
C LEU A 54 9.34 19.59 -1.48
N GLY A 55 9.72 19.04 -0.33
CA GLY A 55 11.12 18.70 -0.02
C GLY A 55 11.72 17.67 -0.98
N PRO A 56 11.13 16.46 -1.09
CA PRO A 56 11.56 15.44 -2.04
C PRO A 56 11.52 15.92 -3.49
N CYS A 57 10.43 16.57 -3.92
CA CYS A 57 10.33 17.07 -5.30
C CYS A 57 11.45 18.04 -5.69
N LYS A 58 11.94 18.86 -4.74
CA LYS A 58 13.06 19.76 -5.01
C LYS A 58 14.41 19.07 -5.14
N ARG A 59 14.58 17.87 -4.55
CA ARG A 59 15.83 17.10 -4.60
C ARG A 59 15.83 16.08 -5.74
N GLU A 60 14.69 15.44 -5.96
CA GLU A 60 14.53 14.25 -6.81
C GLU A 60 13.71 14.54 -8.08
N GLY A 61 13.08 15.71 -8.18
CA GLY A 61 12.29 16.14 -9.33
C GLY A 61 10.78 15.88 -9.20
N VAL A 62 10.01 16.34 -10.19
CA VAL A 62 8.52 16.28 -10.15
C VAL A 62 7.94 14.87 -10.17
N ALA A 63 8.73 13.85 -10.51
CA ALA A 63 8.33 12.44 -10.41
C ALA A 63 8.06 12.02 -8.95
N ALA A 64 8.71 12.66 -7.96
CA ALA A 64 8.41 12.46 -6.53
C ALA A 64 6.97 12.91 -6.16
N CYS A 65 6.33 13.74 -6.98
CA CYS A 65 4.92 14.10 -6.83
C CYS A 65 3.97 13.04 -7.45
N ARG A 66 4.50 12.10 -8.24
CA ARG A 66 3.72 11.09 -8.98
C ARG A 66 3.80 9.70 -8.33
N GLU A 67 4.84 9.45 -7.56
CA GLU A 67 5.05 8.26 -6.72
C GLU A 67 4.78 8.62 -5.25
N LYS A 68 3.55 9.02 -4.92
CA LYS A 68 3.06 9.09 -3.54
C LYS A 68 1.59 9.52 -3.50
N ALA A 69 0.71 8.63 -3.93
CA ALA A 69 -0.36 8.29 -3.02
C ALA A 69 0.25 7.46 -1.89
N LEU A 70 1.16 8.03 -1.08
CA LEU A 70 1.06 7.69 0.33
C LEU A 70 -0.28 8.31 0.67
N ALA A 71 -1.30 7.45 0.67
CA ALA A 71 -2.30 7.58 1.70
C ALA A 71 -1.58 8.01 3.00
N PRO A 72 -2.23 8.81 3.85
CA PRO A 72 -1.84 8.77 5.25
C PRO A 72 -1.59 7.31 5.62
N ALA A 73 -0.67 7.04 6.54
CA ALA A 73 -0.82 5.84 7.34
C ALA A 73 -2.23 5.92 7.92
N LEU A 74 -3.23 5.43 7.20
CA LEU A 74 -4.44 4.92 7.77
C LEU A 74 -3.86 3.75 8.54
N ALA A 75 -3.57 3.97 9.82
CA ALA A 75 -3.60 2.89 10.75
C ALA A 75 -5.09 2.49 10.75
N GLY A 76 -5.50 1.71 9.75
CA GLY A 76 -6.81 1.09 9.78
C GLY A 76 -6.77 0.21 11.00
N ASP A 77 -7.43 0.63 12.06
CA ASP A 77 -7.62 -0.14 13.27
C ASP A 77 -9.11 -0.49 13.38
N CYS A 78 -9.52 -1.11 14.47
CA CYS A 78 -10.93 -1.41 14.67
C CYS A 78 -11.83 -0.18 14.91
N SER A 79 -11.27 0.99 15.22
CA SER A 79 -12.02 2.23 15.39
C SER A 79 -12.30 2.93 14.06
N SER A 80 -11.39 2.79 13.09
CA SER A 80 -11.51 3.35 11.75
C SER A 80 -10.86 2.43 10.71
N PRO A 81 -11.47 1.27 10.39
CA PRO A 81 -10.90 0.33 9.45
C PRO A 81 -10.90 0.88 8.02
N THR A 82 -9.92 0.48 7.21
CA THR A 82 -9.86 0.86 5.80
C THR A 82 -10.94 0.12 5.03
N VAL A 83 -11.91 0.84 4.45
CA VAL A 83 -13.04 0.21 3.74
C VAL A 83 -12.62 -0.22 2.32
N LEU A 84 -12.83 -1.49 2.01
CA LEU A 84 -12.62 -2.06 0.67
C LEU A 84 -13.91 -2.06 -0.16
N PRO A 85 -13.83 -1.88 -1.49
CA PRO A 85 -14.96 -2.08 -2.38
C PRO A 85 -15.51 -3.51 -2.28
N ALA A 86 -16.82 -3.67 -2.44
CA ALA A 86 -17.46 -5.00 -2.39
C ALA A 86 -16.90 -5.98 -3.45
N GLN A 87 -16.50 -5.46 -4.61
CA GLN A 87 -15.87 -6.24 -5.69
C GLN A 87 -14.42 -6.65 -5.40
N GLY A 88 -13.91 -6.35 -4.20
CA GLY A 88 -12.52 -6.59 -3.84
C GLY A 88 -11.56 -5.66 -4.59
N GLY A 89 -10.33 -6.12 -4.78
CA GLY A 89 -9.25 -5.38 -5.41
C GLY A 89 -7.91 -5.59 -4.72
N THR A 90 -6.89 -4.88 -5.21
CA THR A 90 -5.55 -4.89 -4.63
C THR A 90 -5.22 -3.52 -4.05
N ILE A 91 -4.73 -3.51 -2.82
CA ILE A 91 -4.31 -2.31 -2.10
C ILE A 91 -2.96 -2.54 -1.43
N SER A 92 -2.10 -1.52 -1.46
CA SER A 92 -0.86 -1.52 -0.69
C SER A 92 -1.05 -0.83 0.65
N GLY A 93 -0.35 -1.32 1.67
CA GLY A 93 -0.35 -0.73 3.00
C GLY A 93 0.96 -0.96 3.73
N THR A 94 1.06 -0.42 4.93
CA THR A 94 2.19 -0.65 5.85
C THR A 94 1.64 -0.96 7.23
N THR A 95 2.15 -1.99 7.88
CA THR A 95 1.94 -2.23 9.31
C THR A 95 3.00 -1.48 10.12
N SER A 96 2.57 -0.80 11.19
CA SER A 96 3.48 -0.09 12.10
C SER A 96 2.75 0.34 13.37
N GLY A 97 3.47 0.47 14.48
CA GLY A 97 2.92 0.99 15.73
C GLY A 97 2.82 -0.11 16.79
N THR A 98 1.77 -0.04 17.59
CA THR A 98 1.48 -1.00 18.67
C THR A 98 0.53 -2.09 18.17
N SER A 99 0.73 -3.32 18.67
CA SER A 99 -0.23 -4.41 18.49
C SER A 99 -1.48 -4.20 19.34
N ALA A 100 -2.66 -4.46 18.80
CA ALA A 100 -3.94 -4.44 19.54
C ALA A 100 -4.82 -5.67 19.28
N LEU A 101 -4.52 -6.44 18.23
CA LEU A 101 -5.22 -7.65 17.82
C LEU A 101 -4.24 -8.82 17.74
N ALA A 102 -4.81 -10.03 17.69
CA ALA A 102 -4.07 -11.24 17.42
C ALA A 102 -4.95 -12.20 16.63
N GLY A 103 -4.36 -12.87 15.65
CA GLY A 103 -4.93 -14.01 14.96
C GLY A 103 -4.79 -15.28 15.80
N SER A 104 -5.54 -16.32 15.45
CA SER A 104 -5.42 -17.65 16.08
C SER A 104 -4.10 -18.37 15.74
N CYS A 105 -3.33 -17.84 14.80
CA CYS A 105 -2.10 -18.42 14.25
C CYS A 105 -0.96 -17.39 14.16
N GLY A 106 0.24 -17.89 13.84
CA GLY A 106 1.40 -17.06 13.47
C GLY A 106 1.96 -16.14 14.57
N SER A 107 1.64 -16.37 15.85
CA SER A 107 2.19 -15.59 16.97
C SER A 107 2.11 -14.06 16.75
N SER A 108 0.97 -13.58 16.25
CA SER A 108 0.77 -12.20 15.79
C SER A 108 0.57 -11.18 16.91
N GLY A 109 0.28 -11.60 18.15
CA GLY A 109 -0.10 -10.69 19.24
C GLY A 109 0.98 -9.72 19.76
N THR A 110 2.13 -9.61 19.08
CA THR A 110 3.16 -8.61 19.34
C THR A 110 3.50 -7.77 18.11
N ALA A 111 2.91 -8.05 16.94
CA ALA A 111 3.09 -7.28 15.72
C ALA A 111 1.96 -6.25 15.56
N PRO A 112 2.26 -5.06 15.02
CA PRO A 112 1.22 -4.12 14.66
C PRO A 112 0.46 -4.59 13.43
N GLU A 113 -0.83 -4.33 13.43
CA GLU A 113 -1.75 -4.75 12.37
C GLU A 113 -2.34 -3.57 11.57
N HIS A 114 -2.91 -3.91 10.42
CA HIS A 114 -3.75 -3.03 9.63
C HIS A 114 -5.06 -3.76 9.29
N VAL A 115 -6.16 -3.17 9.73
CA VAL A 115 -7.53 -3.64 9.59
C VAL A 115 -8.23 -3.03 8.38
N PHE A 116 -8.85 -3.90 7.60
CA PHE A 116 -9.74 -3.55 6.51
C PHE A 116 -11.15 -4.04 6.78
N GLN A 117 -12.15 -3.24 6.39
CA GLN A 117 -13.55 -3.64 6.41
C GLN A 117 -14.00 -4.00 5.00
N TRP A 118 -14.65 -5.15 4.83
CA TRP A 118 -15.14 -5.61 3.54
C TRP A 118 -16.51 -6.27 3.66
N THR A 119 -17.42 -5.92 2.74
CA THR A 119 -18.77 -6.46 2.68
C THR A 119 -19.03 -6.97 1.25
N PRO A 120 -18.99 -8.29 1.00
CA PRO A 120 -19.25 -8.85 -0.33
C PRO A 120 -20.71 -8.70 -0.75
N THR A 121 -20.91 -8.60 -2.06
CA THR A 121 -22.23 -8.56 -2.72
C THR A 121 -22.71 -9.93 -3.20
N VAL A 122 -21.87 -10.97 -3.05
CA VAL A 122 -22.16 -12.34 -3.47
C VAL A 122 -21.66 -13.31 -2.40
N SER A 123 -22.42 -14.37 -2.11
CA SER A 123 -21.98 -15.46 -1.24
C SER A 123 -21.13 -16.47 -2.01
N GLY A 124 -20.13 -17.07 -1.37
CA GLY A 124 -19.30 -18.10 -1.96
C GLY A 124 -17.87 -18.09 -1.43
N THR A 125 -16.94 -18.71 -2.14
CA THR A 125 -15.53 -18.78 -1.73
C THR A 125 -14.77 -17.56 -2.23
N ALA A 126 -14.24 -16.76 -1.31
CA ALA A 126 -13.34 -15.65 -1.62
C ALA A 126 -11.87 -16.08 -1.57
N ILE A 127 -10.97 -15.28 -2.13
CA ILE A 127 -9.52 -15.42 -1.93
C ILE A 127 -8.98 -14.11 -1.37
N ILE A 128 -8.28 -14.18 -0.24
CA ILE A 128 -7.69 -13.03 0.44
C ILE A 128 -6.22 -13.34 0.65
N GLN A 129 -5.30 -12.51 0.16
CA GLN A 129 -3.87 -12.85 0.23
C GLN A 129 -2.95 -11.63 0.26
N THR A 130 -1.78 -11.81 0.88
CA THR A 130 -0.65 -10.86 0.88
C THR A 130 0.49 -11.31 -0.04
N CYS A 131 0.24 -12.29 -0.92
CA CYS A 131 1.25 -12.89 -1.78
C CYS A 131 1.90 -11.88 -2.76
N GLY A 132 3.17 -12.07 -3.02
CA GLY A 132 3.92 -11.39 -4.08
C GLY A 132 4.93 -10.37 -3.58
N ALA A 133 5.62 -9.74 -4.53
CA ALA A 133 6.75 -8.84 -4.27
C ALA A 133 6.37 -7.51 -3.58
N GLY A 134 5.09 -7.20 -3.46
CA GLY A 134 4.60 -6.05 -2.69
C GLY A 134 4.63 -6.24 -1.18
N THR A 135 4.96 -7.45 -0.71
CA THR A 135 4.98 -7.80 0.73
C THR A 135 6.40 -8.09 1.21
N THR A 136 6.89 -7.28 2.14
CA THR A 136 8.31 -7.22 2.51
C THR A 136 8.63 -7.83 3.87
N PHE A 137 7.65 -8.43 4.52
CA PHE A 137 7.79 -9.03 5.84
C PHE A 137 7.02 -10.35 5.91
N ASP A 138 7.11 -10.98 7.07
CA ASP A 138 6.43 -12.23 7.39
C ASP A 138 5.03 -11.92 7.90
N THR A 139 4.01 -12.13 7.06
CA THR A 139 2.64 -11.70 7.37
C THR A 139 1.87 -12.77 8.11
N VAL A 140 0.96 -12.34 8.98
CA VAL A 140 -0.17 -13.16 9.43
C VAL A 140 -1.43 -12.50 8.89
N LEU A 141 -2.31 -13.27 8.26
CA LEU A 141 -3.58 -12.81 7.71
C LEU A 141 -4.73 -13.53 8.39
N TYR A 142 -5.65 -12.77 8.97
CA TYR A 142 -6.86 -13.35 9.56
C TYR A 142 -8.13 -12.57 9.24
N LEU A 143 -9.27 -13.26 9.33
CA LEU A 143 -10.59 -12.76 9.00
C LEU A 143 -11.53 -12.89 10.20
N ARG A 144 -12.12 -11.78 10.63
CA ARG A 144 -13.15 -11.74 11.68
C ARG A 144 -14.51 -11.34 11.13
N SER A 145 -15.57 -11.67 11.86
CA SER A 145 -16.95 -11.31 11.51
C SER A 145 -17.72 -10.77 12.71
N GLY A 146 -18.80 -10.02 12.44
CA GLY A 146 -19.63 -9.40 13.48
C GLY A 146 -19.03 -8.10 14.05
N SER A 147 -17.95 -8.20 14.82
CA SER A 147 -17.21 -7.05 15.37
C SER A 147 -15.71 -7.18 15.09
N CYS A 148 -15.04 -6.03 14.90
CA CYS A 148 -13.62 -6.03 14.56
C CYS A 148 -12.74 -6.54 15.72
N ALA A 149 -12.82 -5.91 16.89
CA ALA A 149 -11.88 -6.18 17.99
C ALA A 149 -12.22 -7.45 18.78
N SER A 150 -13.52 -7.76 18.90
CA SER A 150 -14.01 -8.84 19.77
C SER A 150 -14.73 -9.96 19.02
N GLY A 151 -14.89 -9.82 17.70
CA GLY A 151 -15.65 -10.78 16.91
C GLY A 151 -14.87 -12.07 16.70
N PRO A 152 -15.56 -13.20 16.52
CA PRO A 152 -14.90 -14.46 16.25
C PRO A 152 -14.15 -14.41 14.93
N GLU A 153 -13.01 -15.09 14.89
CA GLU A 153 -12.35 -15.44 13.63
C GLU A 153 -13.24 -16.40 12.84
N VAL A 154 -13.31 -16.21 11.52
CA VAL A 154 -14.03 -17.10 10.61
C VAL A 154 -13.35 -18.48 10.60
N ALA A 155 -14.11 -19.55 10.34
CA ALA A 155 -13.53 -20.90 10.23
C ALA A 155 -12.41 -20.95 9.18
N ALA A 156 -11.25 -21.53 9.55
CA ALA A 156 -10.02 -21.50 8.75
C ALA A 156 -9.60 -20.07 8.33
N GLY A 157 -9.94 -19.08 9.15
CA GLY A 157 -9.76 -17.66 8.89
C GLY A 157 -8.45 -17.11 9.41
N CYS A 158 -7.40 -17.92 9.61
CA CYS A 158 -6.04 -17.45 9.91
C CYS A 158 -5.02 -18.25 9.12
N ASN A 159 -4.03 -17.55 8.58
CA ASN A 159 -2.87 -18.15 7.92
C ASN A 159 -1.64 -17.26 8.12
N ASP A 160 -0.49 -17.89 8.33
CA ASP A 160 0.82 -17.25 8.48
C ASP A 160 1.59 -17.42 7.16
N ASP A 161 1.91 -18.67 6.82
CA ASP A 161 2.62 -19.02 5.60
C ASP A 161 1.75 -19.74 4.57
N ALA A 162 1.71 -19.20 3.34
CA ALA A 162 1.06 -19.85 2.21
C ALA A 162 1.71 -19.60 0.84
N CYS A 163 2.51 -18.54 0.69
CA CYS A 163 3.03 -18.12 -0.61
C CYS A 163 4.25 -17.20 -0.51
N LEU A 164 4.90 -17.00 -1.65
CA LEU A 164 6.09 -16.18 -1.78
C LEU A 164 5.81 -14.71 -1.46
N ASN A 165 6.67 -14.10 -0.64
CA ASN A 165 6.74 -12.65 -0.46
C ASN A 165 7.92 -12.06 -1.28
N ALA A 166 8.28 -10.78 -1.07
CA ALA A 166 9.36 -10.10 -1.77
C ALA A 166 10.75 -10.74 -1.61
N THR A 167 10.95 -11.56 -0.58
CA THR A 167 12.22 -12.29 -0.37
C THR A 167 12.30 -13.59 -1.16
N GLY A 168 11.20 -14.00 -1.81
CA GLY A 168 11.09 -15.30 -2.46
C GLY A 168 10.95 -16.48 -1.49
N LEU A 169 10.64 -16.21 -0.22
CA LEU A 169 10.31 -17.22 0.79
C LEU A 169 8.79 -17.29 0.99
N ASN A 170 8.28 -18.47 1.37
CA ASN A 170 6.88 -18.65 1.76
C ASN A 170 6.62 -18.00 3.13
N ARG A 171 6.40 -16.68 3.12
CA ARG A 171 6.20 -15.79 4.28
C ARG A 171 5.06 -14.79 4.07
N ALA A 172 4.29 -15.00 3.02
CA ALA A 172 3.05 -14.28 2.78
C ALA A 172 1.89 -15.25 2.96
N SER A 173 0.74 -14.70 3.34
CA SER A 173 -0.41 -15.47 3.78
C SER A 173 -1.52 -15.48 2.74
N ARG A 174 -2.38 -16.49 2.82
CA ARG A 174 -3.58 -16.61 1.99
C ARG A 174 -4.71 -17.35 2.71
N LEU A 175 -5.92 -16.83 2.57
CA LEU A 175 -7.17 -17.41 3.04
C LEU A 175 -8.09 -17.72 1.86
N THR A 176 -8.90 -18.77 2.00
CA THR A 176 -10.00 -19.11 1.07
C THR A 176 -11.32 -19.31 1.82
N PRO A 177 -11.86 -18.26 2.48
CA PRO A 177 -13.04 -18.38 3.32
C PRO A 177 -14.32 -18.47 2.48
N THR A 178 -15.34 -19.14 3.03
CA THR A 178 -16.72 -19.01 2.55
C THR A 178 -17.34 -17.76 3.18
N VAL A 179 -17.79 -16.83 2.35
CA VAL A 179 -18.39 -15.56 2.76
C VAL A 179 -19.86 -15.48 2.39
N THR A 180 -20.61 -14.67 3.14
CA THR A 180 -22.04 -14.44 2.94
C THR A 180 -22.29 -13.04 2.44
N VAL A 181 -23.14 -12.89 1.43
CA VAL A 181 -23.58 -11.58 0.91
C VAL A 181 -24.08 -10.67 2.02
N GLY A 182 -23.68 -9.40 1.99
CA GLY A 182 -24.11 -8.37 2.94
C GLY A 182 -23.53 -8.49 4.35
N GLN A 183 -22.83 -9.60 4.68
CA GLN A 183 -22.12 -9.73 5.94
C GLN A 183 -20.83 -8.92 5.91
N THR A 184 -20.63 -8.04 6.89
CA THR A 184 -19.36 -7.33 7.05
C THR A 184 -18.32 -8.23 7.70
N TYR A 185 -17.14 -8.25 7.09
CA TYR A 185 -15.93 -8.91 7.58
C TYR A 185 -14.83 -7.90 7.86
N PHE A 186 -13.93 -8.26 8.77
CA PHE A 186 -12.73 -7.51 9.09
C PHE A 186 -11.51 -8.34 8.72
N ILE A 187 -10.77 -7.88 7.72
CA ILE A 187 -9.53 -8.50 7.26
C ILE A 187 -8.39 -7.83 8.01
N VAL A 188 -7.56 -8.60 8.68
CA VAL A 188 -6.43 -8.07 9.45
C VAL A 188 -5.14 -8.57 8.83
N VAL A 189 -4.32 -7.64 8.36
CA VAL A 189 -2.94 -7.89 7.93
C VAL A 189 -2.03 -7.55 9.09
N ASP A 190 -1.35 -8.55 9.59
CA ASP A 190 -0.52 -8.53 10.79
C ASP A 190 0.82 -9.18 10.48
N GLY A 191 1.68 -9.42 11.47
CA GLY A 191 3.00 -10.01 11.26
C GLY A 191 3.40 -11.10 12.25
N TYR A 192 4.23 -12.03 11.77
CA TYR A 192 4.79 -13.08 12.62
C TYR A 192 5.80 -12.51 13.61
N GLY A 193 5.61 -12.76 14.90
CA GLY A 193 6.62 -12.53 15.93
C GLY A 193 7.11 -11.07 16.04
N GLY A 194 6.23 -10.10 15.81
CA GLY A 194 6.57 -8.67 15.81
C GLY A 194 7.01 -8.11 14.46
N SER A 195 6.98 -8.93 13.40
CA SER A 195 7.30 -8.47 12.04
C SER A 195 6.32 -7.39 11.59
N GLN A 196 6.82 -6.43 10.82
CA GLN A 196 6.01 -5.36 10.25
C GLN A 196 6.67 -4.83 8.98
N GLY A 197 5.90 -4.18 8.12
CA GLY A 197 6.43 -3.62 6.89
C GLY A 197 5.36 -3.32 5.86
N THR A 198 5.80 -3.12 4.62
CA THR A 198 4.90 -2.91 3.48
C THR A 198 4.29 -4.23 3.02
N PHE A 199 3.02 -4.19 2.65
CA PHE A 199 2.28 -5.33 2.08
C PHE A 199 1.44 -4.92 0.88
N SER A 200 1.08 -5.92 0.07
CA SER A 200 0.05 -5.81 -0.97
C SER A 200 -1.07 -6.80 -0.66
N LEU A 201 -2.21 -6.30 -0.20
CA LEU A 201 -3.40 -7.11 0.07
C LEU A 201 -4.25 -7.21 -1.20
N THR A 202 -4.57 -8.43 -1.63
CA THR A 202 -5.52 -8.69 -2.71
C THR A 202 -6.72 -9.44 -2.18
N VAL A 203 -7.92 -8.92 -2.47
CA VAL A 203 -9.21 -9.54 -2.16
C VAL A 203 -9.92 -9.86 -3.47
N THR A 204 -10.18 -11.13 -3.71
CA THR A 204 -10.99 -11.62 -4.82
C THR A 204 -12.32 -12.13 -4.25
N PRO A 205 -13.46 -11.50 -4.55
CA PRO A 205 -14.77 -12.00 -4.15
C PRO A 205 -15.09 -13.35 -4.84
N PRO A 206 -16.17 -14.03 -4.42
CA PRO A 206 -16.69 -15.21 -5.12
C PRO A 206 -17.04 -14.96 -6.60
#